data_AF-A0A1F1L5L1-F1
#
_entry.id   AF-A0A1F1L5L1-F1
#
_cell.length_a   1.000
_cell.length_b   1.000
_cell.length_c   1.000
_cell.angle_alpha   90.00
_cell.angle_beta   90.00
_cell.angle_gamma   90.00
#
_symmetry.space_group_name_H-M   'P 1'
#
loop_
_entity.id
_entity.type
_entity.pdbx_description
1 polymer ?
#
loop_
_entity_poly.entity_id
_entity_poly.type
_entity_poly.pdbx_seq_one_letter_code
_entity_poly.pdbx_strand_id
1 'polypeptide(L)'
;MACSWDKCQRDLNKRWSQLSSAEQKGVIGALILDGVLKATAWHYLYHLPSRKIRGPKWLWAIITAVIGTFGPAGFLLGGIRRR
;
A
#
# COMPACT_ATOMS: atom_id res chain seq x y z
N MET A 1 34.02 -6.45 -5.80
CA MET A 1 33.18 -5.89 -6.89
C MET A 1 32.03 -5.12 -6.27
N ALA A 2 32.21 -3.83 -5.99
CA ALA A 2 31.12 -2.97 -5.53
C ALA A 2 30.48 -2.32 -6.76
N CYS A 3 29.22 -2.65 -7.06
CA CYS A 3 28.45 -1.88 -8.04
C CYS A 3 28.36 -0.42 -7.55
N SER A 4 28.84 0.52 -8.37
CA SER A 4 28.64 1.96 -8.14
C SER A 4 27.14 2.24 -8.26
N TRP A 5 26.53 2.65 -7.15
CA TRP A 5 25.11 3.01 -7.04
C TRP A 5 24.68 4.01 -8.13
N ASP A 6 25.59 4.88 -8.55
CA ASP A 6 25.37 5.88 -9.60
C ASP A 6 25.10 5.28 -10.98
N LYS A 7 25.66 4.10 -11.29
CA LYS A 7 25.33 3.39 -12.53
C LYS A 7 23.92 2.79 -12.44
N CYS A 8 23.62 2.12 -11.33
CA CYS A 8 22.32 1.47 -11.13
C CYS A 8 21.15 2.48 -11.18
N GLN A 9 21.33 3.65 -10.56
CA GLN A 9 20.33 4.72 -10.57
C GLN A 9 20.11 5.31 -11.97
N ARG A 10 21.18 5.50 -12.75
CA ARG A 10 21.07 5.99 -14.14
C ARG A 10 20.36 4.98 -15.04
N ASP A 11 20.63 3.69 -14.87
CA ASP A 11 19.99 2.65 -15.67
C ASP A 11 18.49 2.51 -15.32
N LEU A 12 18.13 2.63 -14.04
CA LEU A 12 16.72 2.69 -13.63
C LEU A 12 15.99 3.90 -14.21
N ASN A 13 16.58 5.09 -14.15
CA ASN A 13 15.98 6.29 -14.74
C ASN A 13 15.78 6.16 -16.26
N LYS A 14 16.76 5.59 -16.98
CA LYS A 14 16.61 5.31 -18.41
C LYS A 14 15.48 4.33 -18.68
N ARG A 15 15.39 3.25 -17.92
CA ARG A 15 14.31 2.25 -18.04
C ARG A 15 12.94 2.85 -17.73
N TRP A 16 12.88 3.74 -16.74
CA TRP A 16 11.65 4.45 -16.38
C TRP A 16 11.18 5.37 -17.51
N SER A 17 12.09 6.12 -18.13
CA SER A 17 11.78 6.97 -19.29
C SER A 17 11.52 6.18 -20.58
N GLN A 18 11.90 4.90 -20.64
CA GLN A 18 11.62 4.00 -21.76
C GLN A 18 10.27 3.26 -21.64
N LEU A 19 9.64 3.27 -20.46
CA LEU A 19 8.29 2.75 -20.30
C LEU A 19 7.28 3.61 -21.08
N SER A 20 6.26 2.97 -21.63
CA SER A 20 5.18 3.71 -22.28
C SER A 20 4.49 4.62 -21.27
N SER A 21 4.02 5.79 -21.70
CA SER A 21 3.30 6.72 -20.83
C SER A 21 2.08 6.08 -20.15
N ALA A 22 1.51 5.02 -20.73
CA ALA A 22 0.44 4.24 -20.13
C ALA A 22 0.92 3.39 -18.93
N GLU A 23 2.08 2.74 -19.04
CA GLU A 23 2.65 1.89 -17.98
C GLU A 23 3.12 2.74 -16.80
N GLN A 24 3.79 3.86 -17.07
CA GLN A 24 4.23 4.80 -16.04
C GLN A 24 3.03 5.35 -15.24
N LYS A 25 1.95 5.73 -15.94
CA LYS A 25 0.68 6.14 -15.30
C LYS A 25 0.05 5.00 -14.52
N GLY A 26 0.12 3.77 -15.01
CA GLY A 26 -0.37 2.58 -14.30
C GLY A 26 0.35 2.37 -12.96
N VAL A 27 1.68 2.46 -12.95
CA VAL A 27 2.48 2.32 -11.71
C VAL A 27 2.18 3.45 -10.73
N ILE A 28 2.13 4.70 -11.21
CA ILE A 28 1.78 5.85 -10.37
C ILE A 28 0.36 5.70 -9.79
N GLY A 29 -0.60 5.28 -10.63
CA GLY A 29 -1.98 5.04 -10.21
C GLY A 29 -2.08 3.96 -9.14
N ALA A 30 -1.35 2.86 -9.30
CA ALA A 30 -1.29 1.78 -8.31
C ALA A 30 -0.71 2.25 -6.97
N LEU A 31 0.34 3.07 -6.99
CA LEU A 31 0.93 3.66 -5.79
C LEU A 31 -0.02 4.61 -5.07
N ILE A 32 -0.75 5.44 -5.81
CA ILE A 32 -1.78 6.33 -5.25
C ILE A 32 -2.89 5.50 -4.59
N LEU A 33 -3.38 4.46 -5.29
CA LEU A 33 -4.40 3.55 -4.77
C LEU A 33 -3.94 2.88 -3.47
N ASP A 34 -2.72 2.32 -3.44
CA ASP A 34 -2.12 1.72 -2.24
C ASP A 34 -2.06 2.72 -1.07
N GLY A 35 -1.60 3.94 -1.33
CA GLY A 35 -1.53 5.01 -0.35
C GLY A 35 -2.89 5.38 0.24
N VAL A 36 -3.90 5.56 -0.61
CA VAL A 36 -5.29 5.85 -0.18
C VAL A 36 -5.86 4.69 0.64
N LEU A 37 -5.63 3.45 0.21
CA LEU A 37 -6.06 2.26 0.94
C LEU A 37 -5.45 2.20 2.34
N LYS A 38 -4.12 2.39 2.46
CA LYS A 38 -3.43 2.40 3.76
C LYS A 38 -3.93 3.55 4.65
N ALA A 39 -4.04 4.76 4.10
CA ALA A 39 -4.54 5.92 4.83
C ALA A 39 -5.95 5.69 5.36
N THR A 40 -6.85 5.14 4.52
CA THR A 40 -8.22 4.83 4.91
C THR A 40 -8.24 3.72 5.97
N ALA A 41 -7.48 2.64 5.77
CA ALA A 41 -7.39 1.56 6.74
C ALA A 41 -6.92 2.06 8.11
N TRP A 42 -5.90 2.91 8.15
CA TRP A 42 -5.38 3.51 9.38
C TRP A 42 -6.34 4.52 9.99
N HIS A 43 -7.02 5.33 9.19
CA HIS A 43 -8.04 6.27 9.67
C HIS A 43 -9.18 5.53 10.37
N TYR A 44 -9.69 4.46 9.74
CA TYR A 44 -10.70 3.59 10.33
C TYR A 44 -10.16 2.86 11.56
N LEU A 45 -8.92 2.36 11.52
CA LEU A 45 -8.31 1.73 12.68
C LEU A 45 -8.24 2.73 13.85
N TYR A 46 -7.83 3.96 13.61
CA TYR A 46 -7.72 4.99 14.65
C TYR A 46 -9.09 5.35 15.24
N HIS A 47 -10.07 5.68 14.40
CA HIS A 47 -11.39 6.19 14.84
C HIS A 47 -12.39 5.11 15.26
N LEU A 48 -12.33 3.87 14.74
CA LEU A 48 -13.33 2.86 15.11
C LEU A 48 -13.02 2.26 16.49
N PRO A 49 -14.04 2.20 17.38
CA PRO A 49 -13.95 1.43 18.61
C PRO A 49 -13.85 -0.07 18.27
N SER A 50 -13.05 -0.80 19.04
CA SER A 50 -12.73 -2.23 18.80
C SER A 50 -13.95 -3.14 18.64
N ARG A 51 -15.13 -2.72 19.14
CA ARG A 51 -16.40 -3.44 19.01
C ARG A 51 -16.93 -3.51 17.56
N LYS A 52 -16.56 -2.55 16.70
CA LYS A 52 -16.93 -2.50 15.27
C LYS A 52 -15.90 -3.16 14.35
N ILE A 53 -14.82 -3.70 14.89
CA ILE A 53 -13.77 -4.38 14.12
C ILE A 53 -13.89 -5.89 14.35
N ARG A 54 -13.80 -6.69 13.28
CA ARG A 54 -13.78 -8.15 13.39
C ARG A 54 -12.40 -8.60 13.84
N GLY A 55 -12.22 -8.76 15.16
CA GLY A 55 -10.99 -9.24 15.78
C GLY A 55 -10.16 -8.15 16.47
N PRO A 56 -8.95 -8.47 16.95
CA PRO A 56 -8.11 -7.54 17.70
C PRO A 56 -7.63 -6.39 16.81
N LYS A 57 -7.76 -5.15 17.31
CA LYS A 57 -7.33 -3.93 16.60
C LYS A 57 -5.86 -3.97 16.18
N TRP A 58 -4.99 -4.52 17.03
CA TRP A 58 -3.55 -4.65 16.77
C TRP A 58 -3.21 -5.65 15.65
N LEU A 59 -4.01 -6.72 15.49
CA LEU A 59 -3.81 -7.71 14.43
C LEU A 59 -3.99 -7.07 13.05
N TRP A 60 -5.01 -6.22 12.90
CA TRP A 60 -5.24 -5.48 11.67
C TRP A 60 -4.16 -4.41 11.39
N ALA A 61 -3.55 -3.82 12.43
CA ALA A 61 -2.39 -2.95 12.25
C ALA A 61 -1.21 -3.70 11.62
N ILE A 62 -0.90 -4.90 12.14
CA ILE A 62 0.19 -5.74 11.61
C ILE A 62 -0.12 -6.20 10.19
N ILE A 63 -1.33 -6.68 9.94
CA ILE A 63 -1.76 -7.14 8.61
C ILE A 63 -1.63 -6.01 7.57
N THR A 64 -2.08 -4.80 7.90
CA THR A 64 -2.01 -3.65 6.98
C THR A 64 -0.59 -3.12 6.79
N ALA A 65 0.29 -3.30 7.78
CA ALA A 65 1.70 -2.92 7.69
C ALA A 65 2.54 -3.94 6.90
N VAL A 66 2.30 -5.24 7.10
CA VAL A 66 3.14 -6.33 6.56
C VAL A 66 2.68 -6.77 5.17
N ILE A 67 1.38 -6.75 4.88
CA ILE A 67 0.81 -7.39 3.67
C ILE A 67 0.67 -6.40 2.49
N GLY A 68 1.46 -5.32 2.47
CA GLY A 68 1.47 -4.36 1.34
C GLY A 68 0.05 -3.86 0.99
N THR A 69 -0.32 -3.88 -0.29
CA THR A 69 -1.64 -3.44 -0.78
C THR A 69 -2.80 -4.35 -0.40
N PHE A 70 -2.54 -5.65 -0.22
CA PHE A 70 -3.58 -6.65 0.03
C PHE A 70 -4.11 -6.59 1.47
N GLY A 71 -3.28 -6.21 2.44
CA GLY A 71 -3.69 -6.06 3.85
C GLY A 71 -4.79 -5.01 4.06
N PRO A 72 -4.58 -3.74 3.65
CA PRO A 72 -5.58 -2.68 3.70
C PRO A 72 -6.86 -3.02 2.92
N ALA A 73 -6.73 -3.66 1.75
CA ALA A 73 -7.88 -4.06 0.95
C ALA A 73 -8.76 -5.07 1.70
N GLY A 74 -8.15 -6.10 2.29
CA GLY A 74 -8.85 -7.09 3.11
C GLY A 74 -9.52 -6.48 4.35
N PHE A 75 -8.87 -5.52 5.00
CA PHE A 75 -9.45 -4.82 6.16
C PHE A 75 -10.69 -4.01 5.78
N LEU A 76 -10.62 -3.22 4.71
CA LEU A 76 -11.71 -2.37 4.26
C LEU A 76 -12.91 -3.19 3.72
N LEU A 77 -12.64 -4.32 3.06
CA LEU A 77 -13.67 -5.18 2.49
C LEU A 77 -14.34 -6.10 3.53
N GLY A 78 -13.60 -6.65 4.50
CA GLY A 78 -14.10 -7.69 5.40
C GLY A 78 -13.86 -7.49 6.89
N GLY A 79 -12.89 -6.66 7.27
CA GLY A 79 -12.48 -6.42 8.65
C GLY A 79 -13.40 -5.48 9.42
N ILE A 80 -14.11 -4.59 8.74
CA ILE A 80 -15.08 -3.67 9.34
C ILE A 80 -16.44 -4.36 9.50
N ARG A 81 -16.93 -4.46 10.73
CA ARG A 81 -18.25 -5.01 11.03
C ARG A 81 -19.31 -3.95 10.70
N ARG A 82 -19.95 -4.06 9.53
CA ARG A 82 -21.11 -3.25 9.11
C ARG A 82 -22.41 -3.72 9.79
N ARG A 83 -22.49 -3.63 11.12
CA ARG A 83 -23.74 -3.67 11.91
C ARG A 83 -23.52 -2.99 13.25
#